data_AF-A0A5E5BNH4-F1
#
_entry.id   AF-A0A5E5BNH4-F1
#
_cell.length_a   1.000
_cell.length_b   1.000
_cell.length_c   1.000
_cell.angle_alpha   90.00
_cell.angle_beta   90.00
_cell.angle_gamma   90.00
#
_symmetry.space_group_name_H-M   'P 1'
#
loop_
_entity.id
_entity.type
_entity.pdbx_description
1 polymer ?
#
loop_
_entity_poly.entity_id
_entity_poly.type
_entity_poly.pdbx_seq_one_letter_code
_entity_poly.pdbx_strand_id
1 'polypeptide(L)'
;MRTTPTSSLFKMLTSSIATQTALTESQGSNMPEVDFNDEVSVLAAHRAIQTATETHLPTTFFRAEAEAQCREAIATQGLCVLAQQNEANPVFIPAGPHGCLVTLIRGLSDTGKNELMRSADENTVSNAFSEHLELSDIEELRFRVRCLSEARGYEDAGLGEKAAEYYEIAGLHDLAARSLGNLGDKASEMGQHWDAATCYLKAGEVLMRDDQPASADQYFNKVTDIAVKYFGAPEVKP
;
A
#
# COMPACT_ATOMS: atom_id res chain seq x y z
N MET A 1 -8.32 43.49 -16.01
CA MET A 1 -7.28 42.70 -15.32
C MET A 1 -7.62 41.23 -15.54
N ARG A 2 -6.85 40.51 -16.36
CA ARG A 2 -7.02 39.08 -16.62
C ARG A 2 -5.89 38.36 -15.89
N THR A 3 -6.21 37.52 -14.91
CA THR A 3 -5.27 36.61 -14.29
C THR A 3 -5.26 35.30 -15.09
N THR A 4 -4.08 34.94 -15.59
CA THR A 4 -3.82 33.67 -16.28
C THR A 4 -3.61 32.55 -15.25
N PRO A 5 -4.24 31.36 -15.41
CA PRO A 5 -3.89 30.17 -14.63
C PRO A 5 -2.91 29.32 -15.45
N THR A 6 -1.61 29.59 -15.33
CA THR A 6 -0.55 28.78 -15.99
C THR A 6 0.43 28.14 -14.99
N SER A 7 0.22 28.32 -13.69
CA SER A 7 1.17 27.87 -12.65
C SER A 7 1.04 26.38 -12.28
N SER A 8 -0.12 25.73 -12.52
CA SER A 8 -0.34 24.33 -12.07
C SER A 8 0.19 23.27 -13.03
N LEU A 9 0.16 23.52 -14.34
CA LEU A 9 0.65 22.57 -15.35
C LEU A 9 2.18 22.56 -15.46
N PHE A 10 2.83 23.70 -15.19
CA PHE A 10 4.28 23.81 -15.22
C PHE A 10 4.95 23.08 -14.03
N LYS A 11 4.27 22.97 -12.88
CA LYS A 11 4.77 22.24 -11.70
C LYS A 11 4.66 20.71 -11.85
N MET A 12 3.62 20.21 -12.55
CA MET A 12 3.52 18.78 -12.89
C MET A 12 4.64 18.35 -13.85
N LEU A 13 4.98 19.19 -14.83
CA LEU A 13 6.06 18.89 -15.78
C LEU A 13 7.46 18.93 -15.14
N THR A 14 7.67 19.69 -14.06
CA THR A 14 8.96 19.69 -13.33
C THR A 14 9.11 18.56 -12.32
N SER A 15 8.03 17.90 -11.91
CA SER A 15 8.03 16.74 -11.01
C SER A 15 8.58 15.48 -11.69
N SER A 16 8.12 15.21 -12.91
CA SER A 16 8.58 14.08 -13.74
C SER A 16 10.07 14.18 -14.09
N ILE A 17 10.59 15.41 -14.17
CA ILE A 17 12.03 15.67 -14.36
C ILE A 17 12.81 15.27 -13.10
N ALA A 18 12.31 15.42 -11.87
CA ALA A 18 13.08 15.04 -10.68
C ALA A 18 13.35 13.53 -10.57
N THR A 19 12.41 12.68 -10.99
CA THR A 19 12.61 11.23 -11.03
C THR A 19 13.58 10.85 -12.16
N GLN A 20 13.47 11.50 -13.33
CA GLN A 20 14.45 11.34 -14.41
C GLN A 20 15.84 11.86 -13.98
N THR A 21 15.94 13.02 -13.34
CA THR A 21 17.18 13.68 -12.93
C THR A 21 17.83 12.95 -11.75
N ALA A 22 17.09 12.43 -10.77
CA ALA A 22 17.67 11.59 -9.73
C ALA A 22 18.16 10.23 -10.29
N LEU A 23 17.42 9.63 -11.24
CA LEU A 23 17.86 8.41 -11.94
C LEU A 23 18.98 8.64 -12.98
N THR A 24 19.09 9.84 -13.56
CA THR A 24 20.12 10.20 -14.57
C THR A 24 21.32 10.97 -14.02
N GLU A 25 21.21 11.66 -12.88
CA GLU A 25 22.33 12.36 -12.22
C GLU A 25 23.00 11.51 -11.14
N SER A 26 22.27 10.61 -10.46
CA SER A 26 22.92 9.61 -9.57
C SER A 26 23.73 8.57 -10.35
N GLN A 27 23.52 8.48 -11.67
CA GLN A 27 24.24 7.59 -12.56
C GLN A 27 24.81 8.36 -13.74
N GLY A 28 26.12 8.61 -13.73
CA GLY A 28 26.90 8.86 -14.95
C GLY A 28 26.93 7.66 -15.93
N SER A 29 25.93 6.78 -15.85
CA SER A 29 25.74 5.55 -16.60
C SER A 29 24.34 5.62 -17.22
N ASN A 30 24.30 5.64 -18.55
CA ASN A 30 23.08 5.53 -19.34
C ASN A 30 22.14 4.48 -18.75
N MET A 31 20.98 4.89 -18.24
CA MET A 31 19.89 3.95 -17.99
C MET A 31 19.63 3.24 -19.34
N PRO A 32 19.68 1.89 -19.40
CA PRO A 32 19.46 1.19 -20.66
C PRO A 32 18.07 1.55 -21.19
N GLU A 33 17.96 1.79 -22.49
CA GLU A 33 16.67 1.91 -23.15
C GLU A 33 15.87 0.64 -22.86
N VAL A 34 14.72 0.79 -22.20
CA VAL A 34 13.91 -0.34 -21.74
C VAL A 34 12.92 -0.68 -22.84
N ASP A 35 13.13 -1.80 -23.52
CA ASP A 35 12.10 -2.42 -24.35
C ASP A 35 11.09 -3.13 -23.45
N PHE A 36 9.88 -2.57 -23.31
CA PHE A 36 8.79 -3.14 -22.52
C PHE A 36 8.09 -4.32 -23.19
N ASN A 37 8.46 -4.68 -24.43
CA ASN A 37 7.99 -5.90 -25.09
C ASN A 37 8.95 -7.09 -24.89
N ASP A 38 10.10 -6.87 -24.28
CA ASP A 38 11.09 -7.90 -23.95
C ASP A 38 11.20 -8.08 -22.43
N GLU A 39 10.83 -9.26 -21.94
CA GLU A 39 10.89 -9.62 -20.53
C GLU A 39 12.32 -9.47 -19.98
N VAL A 40 13.34 -9.82 -20.76
CA VAL A 40 14.74 -9.77 -20.31
C VAL A 40 15.18 -8.32 -20.09
N SER A 41 14.82 -7.43 -21.00
CA SER A 41 15.02 -5.98 -20.88
C SER A 41 14.32 -5.40 -19.64
N VAL A 42 13.05 -5.72 -19.41
CA VAL A 42 12.30 -5.24 -18.24
C VAL A 42 12.93 -5.74 -16.93
N LEU A 43 13.32 -7.02 -16.86
CA LEU A 43 13.99 -7.58 -15.68
C LEU A 43 15.38 -6.97 -15.44
N ALA A 44 16.13 -6.66 -16.50
CA ALA A 44 17.42 -5.99 -16.39
C ALA A 44 17.26 -4.56 -15.84
N ALA A 45 16.26 -3.82 -16.33
CA ALA A 45 15.93 -2.49 -15.84
C ALA A 45 15.45 -2.52 -14.37
N HIS A 46 14.60 -3.49 -14.01
CA HIS A 46 14.13 -3.71 -12.65
C HIS A 46 15.31 -3.88 -11.67
N ARG A 47 16.24 -4.78 -12.00
CA ARG A 47 17.45 -5.03 -11.19
C ARG A 47 18.33 -3.79 -11.09
N ALA A 48 18.49 -3.05 -12.19
CA ALA A 48 19.29 -1.82 -12.18
C ALA A 48 18.71 -0.76 -11.23
N ILE A 49 17.38 -0.56 -11.27
CA ILE A 49 16.69 0.36 -10.35
C ILE A 49 16.80 -0.15 -8.91
N GLN A 50 16.60 -1.45 -8.68
CA GLN A 50 16.73 -2.04 -7.35
C GLN A 50 18.13 -1.79 -6.76
N THR A 51 19.20 -2.05 -7.51
CA THR A 51 20.58 -1.76 -7.08
C THR A 51 20.79 -0.28 -6.79
N ALA A 52 20.20 0.62 -7.57
CA ALA A 52 20.27 2.07 -7.28
C ALA A 52 19.54 2.43 -5.98
N THR A 53 18.39 1.82 -5.67
CA THR A 53 17.70 2.08 -4.39
C THR A 53 18.52 1.62 -3.19
N GLU A 54 19.27 0.51 -3.31
CA GLU A 54 20.16 -0.01 -2.27
C GLU A 54 21.25 0.98 -1.86
N THR A 55 21.77 1.77 -2.80
CA THR A 55 22.86 2.71 -2.54
C THR A 55 22.41 4.03 -1.92
N HIS A 56 21.16 4.44 -2.15
CA HIS A 56 20.70 5.80 -1.80
C HIS A 56 19.68 5.84 -0.66
N LEU A 57 18.86 4.81 -0.48
CA LEU A 57 17.89 4.76 0.63
C LEU A 57 18.49 4.12 1.88
N PRO A 58 18.51 4.83 3.03
CA PRO A 58 18.97 4.27 4.29
C PRO A 58 18.18 3.02 4.68
N THR A 59 18.88 1.96 5.06
CA THR A 59 18.25 0.70 5.53
C THR A 59 17.32 0.93 6.73
N THR A 60 17.61 1.94 7.54
CA THR A 60 16.80 2.34 8.70
C THR A 60 15.40 2.80 8.37
N PHE A 61 15.08 3.10 7.10
CA PHE A 61 13.74 3.49 6.68
C PHE A 61 12.79 2.31 6.55
N PHE A 62 13.33 1.10 6.46
CA PHE A 62 12.56 -0.12 6.37
C PHE A 62 12.73 -0.95 7.63
N ARG A 63 11.75 -1.80 7.91
CA ARG A 63 11.88 -2.88 8.88
C ARG A 63 12.87 -3.89 8.32
N ALA A 64 13.71 -4.45 9.19
CA ALA A 64 14.79 -5.35 8.77
C ALA A 64 14.27 -6.55 7.96
N GLU A 65 13.12 -7.10 8.35
CA GLU A 65 12.47 -8.24 7.68
C GLU A 65 11.78 -7.89 6.35
N ALA A 66 11.50 -6.60 6.11
CA ALA A 66 10.76 -6.14 4.94
C ALA A 66 11.62 -5.33 3.96
N GLU A 67 12.88 -5.04 4.31
CA GLU A 67 13.78 -4.17 3.53
C GLU A 67 13.87 -4.60 2.06
N ALA A 68 14.19 -5.86 1.81
CA ALA A 68 14.35 -6.37 0.44
C ALA A 68 13.06 -6.21 -0.38
N GLN A 69 11.91 -6.50 0.22
CA GLN A 69 10.59 -6.37 -0.42
C GLN A 69 10.23 -4.90 -0.69
N CYS A 70 10.57 -3.99 0.22
CA CYS A 70 10.35 -2.56 -0.01
C CYS A 70 11.23 -2.02 -1.14
N ARG A 71 12.50 -2.43 -1.22
CA ARG A 71 13.39 -2.01 -2.32
C ARG A 71 12.89 -2.53 -3.66
N GLU A 72 12.46 -3.78 -3.70
CA GLU A 72 11.80 -4.37 -4.87
C GLU A 72 10.51 -3.63 -5.26
N ALA A 73 9.69 -3.23 -4.27
CA ALA A 73 8.47 -2.45 -4.52
C ALA A 73 8.77 -1.06 -5.10
N ILE A 74 9.82 -0.37 -4.62
CA ILE A 74 10.26 0.92 -5.18
C ILE A 74 10.74 0.74 -6.62
N ALA A 75 11.54 -0.30 -6.89
CA ALA A 75 12.01 -0.58 -8.24
C ALA A 75 10.86 -0.88 -9.21
N THR A 76 9.90 -1.69 -8.76
CA THR A 76 8.69 -2.00 -9.51
C THR A 76 7.85 -0.75 -9.77
N GLN A 77 7.69 0.13 -8.78
CA GLN A 77 6.97 1.40 -8.94
C GLN A 77 7.65 2.31 -9.96
N GLY A 78 8.99 2.43 -9.89
CA GLY A 78 9.76 3.18 -10.87
C GLY A 78 9.57 2.66 -12.30
N LEU A 79 9.55 1.34 -12.50
CA LEU A 79 9.24 0.75 -13.80
C LEU A 79 7.80 1.00 -14.26
N CYS A 80 6.81 0.96 -13.36
CA CYS A 80 5.43 1.26 -13.70
C CYS A 80 5.29 2.68 -14.25
N VAL A 81 5.97 3.64 -13.60
CA VAL A 81 6.02 5.04 -14.04
C VAL A 81 6.67 5.15 -15.41
N LEU A 82 7.82 4.51 -15.63
CA LEU A 82 8.49 4.51 -16.93
C LEU A 82 7.62 3.89 -18.03
N ALA A 83 6.94 2.77 -17.75
CA ALA A 83 6.03 2.14 -18.71
C ALA A 83 4.88 3.08 -19.08
N GLN A 84 4.28 3.74 -18.09
CA GLN A 84 3.20 4.70 -18.31
C GLN A 84 3.65 5.90 -19.16
N GLN A 85 4.84 6.45 -18.88
CA GLN A 85 5.41 7.55 -19.66
C GLN A 85 5.69 7.18 -21.12
N ASN A 86 5.98 5.90 -21.39
CA ASN A 86 6.22 5.36 -22.73
C ASN A 86 4.96 4.79 -23.39
N GLU A 87 3.77 4.94 -22.78
CA GLU A 87 2.51 4.34 -23.24
C GLU A 87 2.64 2.81 -23.47
N ALA A 88 3.51 2.15 -22.69
CA ALA A 88 3.86 0.75 -22.84
C ALA A 88 2.98 -0.16 -21.97
N ASN A 89 2.84 -1.42 -22.40
CA ASN A 89 2.10 -2.43 -21.64
C ASN A 89 2.94 -2.95 -20.46
N PRO A 90 2.48 -2.84 -19.20
CA PRO A 90 3.24 -3.27 -18.03
C PRO A 90 3.21 -4.78 -17.78
N VAL A 91 2.89 -5.61 -18.79
CA VAL A 91 2.63 -7.06 -18.61
C VAL A 91 3.80 -7.84 -17.98
N PHE A 92 5.03 -7.39 -18.21
CA PHE A 92 6.24 -8.03 -17.67
C PHE A 92 6.71 -7.41 -16.34
N ILE A 93 5.97 -6.45 -15.79
CA ILE A 93 6.28 -5.84 -14.49
C ILE A 93 5.69 -6.73 -13.38
N PRO A 94 6.51 -7.22 -12.43
CA PRO A 94 6.13 -8.31 -11.53
C PRO A 94 4.99 -7.99 -10.54
N ALA A 95 4.74 -6.70 -10.26
CA ALA A 95 3.60 -6.28 -9.44
C ALA A 95 2.96 -5.00 -9.98
N GLY A 96 1.66 -4.85 -9.75
CA GLY A 96 0.95 -3.62 -10.07
C GLY A 96 1.30 -2.46 -9.13
N PRO A 97 1.05 -1.20 -9.52
CA PRO A 97 1.38 -0.02 -8.73
C PRO A 97 0.78 -0.07 -7.31
N HIS A 98 -0.47 -0.50 -7.19
CA HIS A 98 -1.16 -0.58 -5.90
C HIS A 98 -0.47 -1.54 -4.92
N GLY A 99 -0.05 -2.72 -5.39
CA GLY A 99 0.64 -3.71 -4.56
C GLY A 99 1.99 -3.22 -4.04
N CYS A 100 2.69 -2.41 -4.84
CA CYS A 100 3.95 -1.78 -4.44
C CYS A 100 3.74 -0.82 -3.27
N LEU A 101 2.73 0.05 -3.36
CA LEU A 101 2.43 1.00 -2.28
C LEU A 101 2.02 0.30 -0.98
N VAL A 102 1.19 -0.75 -1.06
CA VAL A 102 0.82 -1.58 0.11
C VAL A 102 2.06 -2.22 0.75
N THR A 103 2.96 -2.76 -0.08
CA THR A 103 4.22 -3.36 0.39
C THR A 103 5.07 -2.32 1.13
N LEU A 104 5.17 -1.10 0.60
CA LEU A 104 5.90 -0.01 1.24
C LEU A 104 5.29 0.37 2.58
N ILE A 105 3.98 0.56 2.66
CA ILE A 105 3.30 0.94 3.91
C ILE A 105 3.54 -0.09 5.02
N ARG A 106 3.52 -1.37 4.69
CA ARG A 106 3.79 -2.46 5.64
C ARG A 106 5.24 -2.50 6.10
N GLY A 107 6.17 -2.31 5.17
CA GLY A 107 7.60 -2.46 5.45
C GLY A 107 8.30 -1.20 5.95
N LEU A 108 7.70 -0.02 5.84
CA LEU A 108 8.28 1.20 6.41
C LEU A 108 8.43 1.10 7.94
N SER A 109 9.63 1.44 8.42
CA SER A 109 9.90 1.65 9.84
C SER A 109 9.27 2.95 10.33
N ASP A 110 9.27 3.20 11.63
CA ASP A 110 8.79 4.47 12.17
C ASP A 110 9.69 5.64 11.71
N THR A 111 11.01 5.41 11.58
CA THR A 111 11.93 6.37 10.98
C THR A 111 11.57 6.66 9.52
N GLY A 112 11.28 5.63 8.72
CA GLY A 112 10.89 5.80 7.31
C GLY A 112 9.56 6.54 7.17
N LYS A 113 8.56 6.24 8.02
CA LYS A 113 7.29 6.98 8.05
C LYS A 113 7.49 8.44 8.42
N ASN A 114 8.29 8.72 9.44
CA ASN A 114 8.58 10.09 9.84
C ASN A 114 9.27 10.85 8.70
N GLU A 115 10.24 10.25 8.02
CA GLU A 115 10.91 10.89 6.88
C GLU A 115 9.97 11.09 5.68
N LEU A 116 9.11 10.11 5.39
CA LEU A 116 8.08 10.24 4.36
C LEU A 116 7.15 11.42 4.66
N MET A 117 6.75 11.60 5.93
CA MET A 117 5.87 12.69 6.36
C MET A 117 6.58 14.05 6.45
N ARG A 118 7.90 14.09 6.70
CA ARG A 118 8.67 15.31 6.97
C ARG A 118 8.70 16.32 5.82
N SER A 119 8.61 15.90 4.56
CA SER A 119 8.61 16.84 3.41
C SER A 119 7.22 17.27 2.94
N ALA A 120 6.17 17.13 3.76
CA ALA A 120 4.84 17.61 3.43
C ALA A 120 4.68 19.13 3.65
N ASP A 121 5.46 19.72 4.55
CA ASP A 121 5.07 21.02 5.10
C ASP A 121 5.61 22.24 4.35
N GLU A 122 6.83 22.28 3.82
CA GLU A 122 7.35 23.58 3.34
C GLU A 122 8.45 23.44 2.29
N ASN A 123 8.18 23.79 1.02
CA ASN A 123 9.15 24.24 -0.01
C ASN A 123 10.48 23.47 -0.15
N THR A 124 10.61 22.27 0.42
CA THR A 124 11.82 21.46 0.46
C THR A 124 11.58 20.26 -0.45
N VAL A 125 12.03 20.44 -1.68
CA VAL A 125 11.79 19.58 -2.85
C VAL A 125 12.54 18.24 -2.76
N SER A 126 13.15 17.89 -1.63
CA SER A 126 13.95 16.67 -1.54
C SER A 126 13.84 16.02 -0.16
N ASN A 127 13.10 14.91 -0.07
CA ASN A 127 13.41 13.88 0.93
C ASN A 127 14.02 12.69 0.20
N ALA A 128 14.63 11.76 0.92
CA ALA A 128 15.27 10.61 0.28
C ALA A 128 14.27 9.72 -0.50
N PHE A 129 12.95 9.86 -0.29
CA PHE A 129 11.93 9.18 -1.12
C PHE A 129 11.68 9.87 -2.47
N SER A 130 11.80 11.20 -2.56
CA SER A 130 11.59 11.93 -3.83
C SER A 130 12.68 11.69 -4.87
N GLU A 131 13.80 11.07 -4.48
CA GLU A 131 14.81 10.58 -5.43
C GLU A 131 14.37 9.30 -6.15
N HIS A 132 13.36 8.59 -5.62
CA HIS A 132 12.99 7.25 -6.09
C HIS A 132 11.52 7.07 -6.43
N LEU A 133 10.66 8.00 -6.02
CA LEU A 133 9.22 7.93 -6.23
C LEU A 133 8.71 9.23 -6.88
N GLU A 134 7.70 9.09 -7.74
CA GLU A 134 6.94 10.23 -8.26
C GLU A 134 6.21 10.95 -7.13
N LEU A 135 5.96 12.25 -7.29
CA LEU A 135 5.27 13.05 -6.27
C LEU A 135 3.88 12.49 -5.95
N SER A 136 3.13 12.03 -6.96
CA SER A 136 1.82 11.41 -6.74
C SER A 136 1.89 10.16 -5.88
N ASP A 137 2.93 9.35 -6.03
CA ASP A 137 3.12 8.13 -5.24
C ASP A 137 3.49 8.47 -3.81
N ILE A 138 4.29 9.51 -3.61
CA ILE A 138 4.64 10.02 -2.28
C ILE A 138 3.40 10.56 -1.57
N GLU A 139 2.55 11.32 -2.27
CA GLU A 139 1.30 11.84 -1.73
C GLU A 139 0.33 10.72 -1.34
N GLU A 140 0.20 9.70 -2.19
CA GLU A 140 -0.60 8.51 -1.93
C GLU A 140 -0.05 7.72 -0.73
N LEU A 141 1.26 7.48 -0.66
CA LEU A 141 1.89 6.81 0.49
C LEU A 141 1.66 7.58 1.79
N ARG A 142 1.80 8.91 1.77
CA ARG A 142 1.52 9.76 2.94
C ARG A 142 0.08 9.67 3.38
N PHE A 143 -0.85 9.71 2.43
CA PHE A 143 -2.26 9.55 2.72
C PHE A 143 -2.51 8.21 3.42
N ARG A 144 -1.99 7.11 2.89
CA ARG A 144 -2.18 5.79 3.49
C ARG A 144 -1.45 5.60 4.83
N VAL A 145 -0.27 6.20 5.02
CA VAL A 145 0.42 6.20 6.32
C VAL A 145 -0.37 6.96 7.39
N ARG A 146 -1.02 8.08 7.01
CA ARG A 146 -1.99 8.77 7.89
C ARG A 146 -3.16 7.86 8.22
N CYS A 147 -3.76 7.22 7.22
CA CYS A 147 -4.85 6.28 7.46
C CYS A 147 -4.46 5.14 8.40
N LEU A 148 -3.27 4.56 8.24
CA LEU A 148 -2.75 3.53 9.15
C LEU A 148 -2.59 4.05 10.59
N SER A 149 -2.18 5.30 10.75
CA SER A 149 -2.02 5.92 12.08
C SER A 149 -3.37 6.14 12.76
N GLU A 150 -4.35 6.66 12.01
CA GLU A 150 -5.73 6.82 12.48
C GLU A 150 -6.39 5.47 12.82
N ALA A 151 -6.20 4.46 11.97
CA ALA A 151 -6.74 3.11 12.19
C ALA A 151 -6.29 2.54 13.54
N ARG A 152 -4.99 2.66 13.86
CA ARG A 152 -4.44 2.22 15.16
C ARG A 152 -5.03 3.00 16.33
N GLY A 153 -5.19 4.31 16.19
CA GLY A 153 -5.85 5.13 17.22
C GLY A 153 -7.30 4.67 17.48
N TYR A 154 -8.03 4.28 16.43
CA TYR A 154 -9.36 3.71 16.59
C TYR A 154 -9.35 2.30 17.20
N GLU A 155 -8.38 1.44 16.87
CA GLU A 155 -8.24 0.12 17.52
C GLU A 155 -7.99 0.27 19.03
N ASP A 156 -7.07 1.15 19.41
CA ASP A 156 -6.73 1.43 20.81
C ASP A 156 -7.94 1.98 21.59
N ALA A 157 -8.80 2.75 20.92
CA ALA A 157 -10.07 3.25 21.47
C ALA A 157 -11.21 2.22 21.46
N GLY A 158 -10.99 1.00 20.95
CA GLY A 158 -12.01 -0.04 20.83
C GLY A 158 -13.03 0.19 19.71
N LEU A 159 -12.78 1.11 18.79
CA LEU A 159 -13.64 1.49 17.67
C LEU A 159 -13.29 0.66 16.41
N GLY A 160 -13.47 -0.67 16.52
CA GLY A 160 -13.01 -1.63 15.50
C GLY A 160 -13.56 -1.41 14.09
N GLU A 161 -14.80 -0.95 13.94
CA GLU A 161 -15.37 -0.65 12.61
C GLU A 161 -14.67 0.53 11.93
N LYS A 162 -14.39 1.60 12.67
CA LYS A 162 -13.65 2.76 12.14
C LYS A 162 -12.21 2.38 11.81
N ALA A 163 -11.57 1.61 12.67
CA ALA A 163 -10.24 1.09 12.37
C ALA A 163 -10.23 0.29 11.06
N ALA A 164 -11.23 -0.58 10.85
CA ALA A 164 -11.35 -1.37 9.64
C ALA A 164 -11.52 -0.51 8.38
N GLU A 165 -12.37 0.52 8.43
CA GLU A 165 -12.55 1.47 7.33
C GLU A 165 -11.21 2.11 6.91
N TYR A 166 -10.43 2.60 7.88
CA TYR A 166 -9.14 3.22 7.60
C TYR A 166 -8.08 2.22 7.11
N TYR A 167 -8.13 0.97 7.57
CA TYR A 167 -7.29 -0.10 7.03
C TYR A 167 -7.66 -0.43 5.57
N GLU A 168 -8.94 -0.50 5.22
CA GLU A 168 -9.37 -0.70 3.82
C GLU A 168 -8.92 0.45 2.93
N ILE A 169 -9.06 1.70 3.38
CA ILE A 169 -8.57 2.88 2.64
C ILE A 169 -7.05 2.80 2.42
N ALA A 170 -6.30 2.28 3.38
CA ALA A 170 -4.86 2.08 3.24
C ALA A 170 -4.47 0.90 2.32
N GLY A 171 -5.44 0.08 1.88
CA GLY A 171 -5.21 -1.17 1.13
C GLY A 171 -4.72 -2.33 2.01
N LEU A 172 -5.00 -2.29 3.31
CA LEU A 172 -4.58 -3.29 4.30
C LEU A 172 -5.79 -4.17 4.71
N HIS A 173 -6.36 -4.86 3.73
CA HIS A 173 -7.60 -5.64 3.89
C HIS A 173 -7.52 -6.73 4.97
N ASP A 174 -6.35 -7.33 5.17
CA ASP A 174 -6.11 -8.32 6.23
C ASP A 174 -6.23 -7.71 7.64
N LEU A 175 -5.75 -6.48 7.82
CA LEU A 175 -5.87 -5.75 9.09
C LEU A 175 -7.31 -5.26 9.29
N ALA A 176 -7.98 -4.81 8.22
CA ALA A 176 -9.39 -4.45 8.28
C ALA A 176 -10.27 -5.62 8.75
N ALA A 177 -10.11 -6.78 8.10
CA ALA A 177 -10.83 -8.00 8.47
C ALA A 177 -10.51 -8.44 9.91
N ARG A 178 -9.26 -8.34 10.34
CA ARG A 178 -8.86 -8.66 11.72
C ARG A 178 -9.49 -7.72 12.74
N SER A 179 -9.54 -6.42 12.46
CA SER A 179 -10.18 -5.44 13.35
C SER A 179 -11.68 -5.75 13.52
N LEU A 180 -12.38 -6.07 12.42
CA LEU A 180 -13.77 -6.53 12.44
C LEU A 180 -13.91 -7.86 13.20
N GLY A 181 -12.99 -8.80 12.99
CA GLY A 181 -12.92 -10.06 13.72
C GLY A 181 -12.83 -9.87 15.24
N ASN A 182 -11.90 -9.03 15.68
CA ASN A 182 -11.71 -8.71 17.10
C ASN A 182 -12.95 -8.04 17.70
N LEU A 183 -13.64 -7.18 16.94
CA LEU A 183 -14.92 -6.60 17.36
C LEU A 183 -16.01 -7.67 17.49
N GLY A 184 -16.06 -8.62 16.56
CA GLY A 184 -16.96 -9.76 16.62
C GLY A 184 -16.70 -10.66 17.82
N ASP A 185 -15.43 -10.94 18.13
CA ASP A 185 -15.02 -11.72 19.30
C ASP A 185 -15.52 -11.05 20.59
N LYS A 186 -15.29 -9.73 20.74
CA LYS A 186 -15.79 -8.94 21.89
C LYS A 186 -17.33 -8.94 21.99
N ALA A 187 -18.04 -8.75 20.87
CA ALA A 187 -19.50 -8.80 20.86
C ALA A 187 -20.02 -10.17 21.29
N SER A 188 -19.37 -11.25 20.83
CA SER A 188 -19.73 -12.62 21.20
C SER A 188 -19.50 -12.89 22.69
N GLU A 189 -18.38 -12.41 23.26
CA GLU A 189 -18.09 -12.49 24.70
C GLU A 189 -19.15 -11.78 25.56
N MET A 190 -19.72 -10.67 25.05
CA MET A 190 -20.83 -9.95 25.70
C MET A 190 -22.20 -10.58 25.47
N GLY A 191 -22.29 -11.71 24.75
CA GLY A 191 -23.56 -12.37 24.41
C GLY A 191 -24.34 -11.68 23.28
N GLN A 192 -23.73 -10.70 22.60
CA GLN A 192 -24.31 -9.99 21.45
C GLN A 192 -24.06 -10.79 20.17
N HIS A 193 -24.64 -11.99 20.10
CA HIS A 193 -24.33 -12.96 19.03
C HIS A 193 -24.71 -12.47 17.63
N TRP A 194 -25.76 -11.67 17.49
CA TRP A 194 -26.14 -11.08 16.20
C TRP A 194 -25.10 -10.07 15.70
N ASP A 195 -24.63 -9.20 16.59
CA ASP A 195 -23.61 -8.19 16.26
C ASP A 195 -22.27 -8.87 15.95
N ALA A 196 -21.93 -9.93 16.70
CA ALA A 196 -20.77 -10.76 16.44
C ALA A 196 -20.81 -11.41 15.05
N ALA A 197 -21.92 -12.05 14.70
CA ALA A 197 -22.12 -12.65 13.37
C ALA A 197 -22.01 -11.60 12.26
N THR A 198 -22.58 -10.41 12.47
CA THR A 198 -22.48 -9.29 11.52
C THR A 198 -21.03 -8.86 11.32
N CYS A 199 -20.25 -8.75 12.39
CA CYS A 199 -18.83 -8.37 12.31
C CYS A 199 -18.00 -9.42 11.55
N TYR A 200 -18.21 -10.72 11.84
CA TYR A 200 -17.50 -11.79 11.11
C TYR A 200 -17.91 -11.85 9.64
N LEU A 201 -19.19 -11.65 9.33
CA LEU A 201 -19.64 -11.59 7.93
C LEU A 201 -18.91 -10.48 7.17
N LYS A 202 -18.87 -9.26 7.74
CA LYS A 202 -18.12 -8.14 7.14
C LYS A 202 -16.63 -8.47 6.97
N ALA A 203 -16.00 -9.09 7.97
CA ALA A 203 -14.59 -9.50 7.89
C ALA A 203 -14.33 -10.48 6.74
N GLY A 204 -15.20 -11.48 6.57
CA GLY A 204 -15.13 -12.43 5.45
C GLY A 204 -15.34 -11.75 4.10
N GLU A 205 -16.32 -10.83 3.99
CA GLU A 205 -16.57 -10.05 2.77
C GLU A 205 -15.36 -9.21 2.33
N VAL A 206 -14.67 -8.57 3.28
CA VAL A 206 -13.43 -7.81 2.99
C VAL A 206 -12.37 -8.71 2.35
N LEU A 207 -12.16 -9.90 2.92
CA LEU A 207 -11.16 -10.86 2.42
C LEU A 207 -11.56 -11.50 1.09
N MET A 208 -12.85 -11.72 0.86
CA MET A 208 -13.34 -12.17 -0.45
C MET A 208 -13.09 -11.14 -1.55
N ARG A 209 -13.24 -9.84 -1.24
CA ARG A 209 -12.92 -8.76 -2.20
C ARG A 209 -11.42 -8.69 -2.52
N ASP A 210 -10.56 -9.13 -1.59
CA ASP A 210 -9.10 -9.16 -1.74
C ASP A 210 -8.58 -10.50 -2.31
N ASP A 211 -9.47 -11.36 -2.84
CA ASP A 211 -9.12 -12.68 -3.37
C ASP A 211 -8.41 -13.59 -2.34
N GLN A 212 -8.82 -13.50 -1.07
CA GLN A 212 -8.32 -14.33 0.04
C GLN A 212 -9.41 -15.28 0.59
N PRO A 213 -9.97 -16.20 -0.23
CA PRO A 213 -11.10 -17.04 0.17
C PRO A 213 -10.78 -17.94 1.37
N ALA A 214 -9.58 -18.51 1.43
CA ALA A 214 -9.17 -19.37 2.54
C ALA A 214 -9.13 -18.64 3.90
N SER A 215 -8.79 -17.34 3.89
CA SER A 215 -8.84 -16.50 5.08
C SER A 215 -10.28 -16.10 5.42
N ALA A 216 -11.11 -15.83 4.40
CA ALA A 216 -12.52 -15.49 4.57
C ALA A 216 -13.33 -16.63 5.22
N ASP A 217 -13.04 -17.88 4.84
CA ASP A 217 -13.70 -19.09 5.37
C ASP A 217 -13.63 -19.18 6.90
N GLN A 218 -12.53 -18.71 7.50
CA GLN A 218 -12.38 -18.70 8.96
C GLN A 218 -13.47 -17.84 9.63
N TYR A 219 -13.84 -16.72 9.03
CA TYR A 219 -14.89 -15.84 9.55
C TYR A 219 -16.29 -16.36 9.22
N PHE A 220 -16.51 -16.92 8.02
CA PHE A 220 -17.80 -17.53 7.67
C PHE A 220 -18.13 -18.76 8.53
N ASN A 221 -17.11 -19.52 8.94
CA ASN A 221 -17.29 -20.60 9.92
C ASN A 221 -17.75 -20.06 11.27
N LYS A 222 -17.16 -18.96 11.77
CA LYS A 222 -17.65 -18.31 13.01
C LYS A 222 -19.10 -17.84 12.90
N VAL A 223 -19.52 -17.31 11.74
CA VAL A 223 -20.93 -16.95 11.49
C VAL A 223 -21.84 -18.19 11.58
N THR A 224 -21.43 -19.28 10.93
CA THR A 224 -22.17 -20.54 10.91
C THR A 224 -22.30 -21.14 12.31
N ASP A 225 -21.21 -21.14 13.08
CA ASP A 225 -21.20 -21.60 14.47
C ASP A 225 -22.17 -20.82 15.35
N ILE A 226 -22.21 -19.49 15.20
CA ILE A 226 -23.19 -18.65 15.90
C ILE A 226 -24.61 -18.98 15.46
N ALA A 227 -24.85 -19.13 14.16
CA ALA A 227 -26.17 -19.41 13.62
C ALA A 227 -26.74 -20.75 14.11
N VAL A 228 -25.92 -21.80 14.11
CA VAL A 228 -26.31 -23.11 14.61
C VAL A 228 -26.55 -23.06 16.13
N LYS A 229 -25.61 -22.48 16.89
CA LYS A 229 -25.63 -22.52 18.36
C LYS A 229 -26.71 -21.65 18.98
N TYR A 230 -26.96 -20.47 18.42
CA TYR A 230 -27.80 -19.45 19.07
C TYR A 230 -29.09 -19.14 18.31
N PHE A 231 -29.17 -19.45 17.01
CA PHE A 231 -30.34 -19.16 16.19
C PHE A 231 -31.05 -20.41 15.65
N GLY A 232 -30.57 -21.62 16.01
CA GLY A 232 -31.22 -22.88 15.63
C GLY A 232 -31.18 -23.17 14.13
N ALA A 233 -30.18 -22.63 13.42
CA ALA A 233 -29.98 -22.94 12.00
C ALA A 233 -29.65 -24.44 11.84
N PRO A 234 -30.16 -25.11 10.79
CA PRO A 234 -29.82 -26.50 10.51
C PRO A 234 -28.32 -26.63 10.23
N GLU A 235 -27.69 -27.65 10.82
CA GLU A 235 -26.27 -27.94 10.63
C GLU A 235 -26.00 -28.31 9.17
N VAL A 236 -25.23 -27.49 8.45
CA VAL A 236 -24.86 -27.76 7.06
C VAL A 236 -23.63 -28.67 7.09
N LYS A 237 -23.83 -29.96 6.81
CA LYS A 237 -22.70 -30.90 6.65
C LYS A 237 -22.05 -30.69 5.29
N PRO A 238 -20.70 -30.67 5.23
CA PRO A 238 -19.95 -30.53 3.98
C PRO A 238 -20.18 -31.72 3.02
#